data_AF-A0AAN8LDZ5-F1
#
_entry.id   AF-A0AAN8LDZ5-F1
#
_cell.length_a   1.000
_cell.length_b   1.000
_cell.length_c   1.000
_cell.angle_alpha   90.00
_cell.angle_beta   90.00
_cell.angle_gamma   90.00
#
_symmetry.space_group_name_H-M   'P 1'
#
loop_
_entity.id
_entity.type
_entity.pdbx_description
1 polymer ?
#
loop_
_entity_poly.entity_id
_entity_poly.type
_entity_poly.pdbx_seq_one_letter_code
_entity_poly.pdbx_strand_id
1 'polypeptide(L)'
;MCSPGNRVHEHCTEFTSTSCVSCIDSTFLDEPNGLMKCAPCSSCDSGLGLRVKQPCKPESDDFCGPLEGFFCLLSNKDGCRIAQKHSSCKPGQYIRHTGTTSTDTVCSDCTDDTYSDGSLTACQSHTGCESLGLQEIKPGSPWSDSECGPQLSHSTARSSAVASMTVILAGAVYILVI
;
A
#
# COMPACT_ATOMS: atom_id res chain seq x y z
N MET A 1 -37.44 -36.36 -0.92
CA MET A 1 -36.32 -35.42 -0.66
C MET A 1 -36.82 -34.00 -0.90
N CYS A 2 -36.28 -33.04 -0.17
CA CYS A 2 -36.56 -31.62 -0.34
C CYS A 2 -35.52 -30.99 -1.27
N SER A 3 -35.95 -29.99 -2.04
CA SER A 3 -35.06 -29.17 -2.86
C SER A 3 -34.11 -28.31 -1.98
N PRO A 4 -33.02 -27.78 -2.53
CA PRO A 4 -32.22 -26.75 -1.87
C PRO A 4 -33.08 -25.63 -1.29
N GLY A 5 -32.63 -25.02 -0.20
CA GLY A 5 -33.40 -24.04 0.54
C GLY A 5 -34.46 -24.60 1.47
N ASN A 6 -34.72 -25.91 1.44
CA ASN A 6 -35.79 -26.53 2.21
C ASN A 6 -35.31 -27.72 3.03
N ARG A 7 -35.83 -27.83 4.25
CA ARG A 7 -35.69 -28.99 5.14
C ARG A 7 -36.98 -29.79 5.19
N VAL A 8 -36.88 -31.05 5.58
CA VAL A 8 -38.01 -31.91 5.87
C VAL A 8 -38.75 -31.39 7.10
N HIS A 9 -40.04 -31.10 6.95
CA HIS A 9 -40.95 -30.87 8.07
C HIS A 9 -41.55 -32.19 8.56
N GLU A 10 -42.01 -33.02 7.63
CA GLU A 10 -42.62 -34.32 7.90
C GLU A 10 -42.16 -35.34 6.85
N HIS A 11 -41.78 -36.54 7.31
CA HIS A 11 -41.39 -37.62 6.42
C HIS A 11 -42.60 -38.21 5.69
N CYS A 12 -42.35 -38.80 4.51
CA CYS A 12 -43.40 -39.51 3.79
C CYS A 12 -43.93 -40.70 4.62
N THR A 13 -45.22 -40.99 4.43
CA THR A 13 -45.83 -42.24 4.89
C THR A 13 -46.17 -43.10 3.66
N GLU A 14 -46.86 -44.23 3.87
CA GLU A 14 -47.39 -45.03 2.75
C GLU A 14 -48.35 -44.22 1.85
N PHE A 15 -49.03 -43.21 2.41
CA PHE A 15 -50.10 -42.47 1.73
C PHE A 15 -49.77 -41.00 1.47
N THR A 16 -48.67 -40.48 2.02
CA THR A 16 -48.30 -39.06 1.92
C THR A 16 -46.86 -38.86 1.46
N SER A 17 -46.63 -37.83 0.65
CA SER A 17 -45.29 -37.40 0.27
C SER A 17 -44.57 -36.67 1.41
N THR A 18 -43.25 -36.53 1.30
CA THR A 18 -42.46 -35.71 2.23
C THR A 18 -42.93 -34.26 2.17
N SER A 19 -43.22 -33.68 3.33
CA SER A 19 -43.51 -32.25 3.46
C SER A 19 -42.22 -31.47 3.73
N CYS A 20 -42.02 -30.37 3.01
CA CYS A 20 -40.81 -29.56 3.05
C CYS A 20 -41.14 -28.12 3.43
N VAL A 21 -40.25 -27.49 4.21
CA VAL A 21 -40.36 -26.08 4.61
C VAL A 21 -39.03 -25.37 4.41
N SER A 22 -39.08 -24.06 4.12
CA SER A 22 -37.89 -23.25 3.88
C SER A 22 -36.98 -23.18 5.11
N CYS A 23 -35.68 -23.06 4.87
CA CYS A 23 -34.72 -22.59 5.86
C CYS A 23 -35.02 -21.13 6.23
N ILE A 24 -34.85 -20.79 7.50
CA ILE A 24 -35.06 -19.46 8.11
C ILE A 24 -33.93 -19.18 9.11
N ASP A 25 -33.90 -17.99 9.71
CA ASP A 25 -33.00 -17.64 10.82
C ASP A 25 -31.49 -17.85 10.53
N SER A 26 -31.03 -17.38 9.37
CA SER A 26 -29.63 -17.53 8.92
C SER A 26 -29.17 -18.98 8.87
N THR A 27 -29.96 -19.81 8.19
CA THR A 27 -29.62 -21.20 7.88
C THR A 27 -29.84 -21.49 6.39
N PHE A 28 -29.11 -22.47 5.87
CA PHE A 28 -29.17 -22.87 4.47
C PHE A 28 -29.03 -24.38 4.26
N LEU A 29 -29.42 -24.84 3.08
CA LEU A 29 -29.14 -26.16 2.51
C LEU A 29 -28.98 -25.98 1.00
N ASP A 30 -27.79 -26.22 0.47
CA ASP A 30 -27.40 -25.97 -0.92
C ASP A 30 -27.69 -27.14 -1.87
N GLU A 31 -27.92 -28.34 -1.33
CA GLU A 31 -28.18 -29.56 -2.09
C GLU A 31 -29.56 -30.19 -1.77
N PRO A 32 -30.13 -30.98 -2.72
CA PRO A 32 -31.31 -31.78 -2.45
C PRO A 32 -31.07 -32.76 -1.28
N ASN A 33 -31.95 -32.75 -0.30
CA ASN A 33 -31.66 -33.39 0.99
C ASN A 33 -32.88 -34.09 1.62
N GLY A 34 -32.65 -34.81 2.71
CA GLY A 34 -33.69 -35.39 3.58
C GLY A 34 -33.57 -34.93 5.02
N LEU A 35 -32.90 -33.80 5.26
CA LEU A 35 -32.56 -33.32 6.59
C LEU A 35 -33.75 -32.62 7.23
N MET A 36 -33.97 -32.86 8.52
CA MET A 36 -34.98 -32.13 9.30
C MET A 36 -34.50 -30.79 9.86
N LYS A 37 -33.22 -30.43 9.65
CA LYS A 37 -32.62 -29.17 10.11
C LYS A 37 -31.74 -28.60 9.02
N CYS A 38 -31.75 -27.27 8.87
CA CYS A 38 -30.85 -26.56 7.99
C CYS A 38 -29.49 -26.34 8.67
N ALA A 39 -28.43 -26.18 7.88
CA ALA A 39 -27.10 -25.84 8.38
C ALA A 39 -27.05 -24.34 8.72
N PRO A 40 -26.37 -23.91 9.79
CA PRO A 40 -26.15 -22.49 10.05
C PRO A 40 -25.29 -21.89 8.95
N CYS A 41 -25.59 -20.65 8.55
CA CYS A 41 -24.70 -19.92 7.66
C CYS A 41 -23.35 -19.67 8.35
N SER A 42 -22.28 -19.74 7.58
CA SER A 42 -20.97 -19.22 7.95
C SER A 42 -21.04 -17.70 8.13
N SER A 43 -20.02 -17.11 8.77
CA SER A 43 -19.88 -15.67 8.87
C SER A 43 -18.51 -15.22 8.34
N CYS A 44 -18.49 -14.09 7.64
CA CYS A 44 -17.25 -13.50 7.15
C CYS A 44 -16.60 -12.63 8.23
N ASP A 45 -15.65 -13.21 8.97
CA ASP A 45 -14.95 -12.53 10.06
C ASP A 45 -13.96 -11.46 9.53
N SER A 46 -14.20 -10.20 9.89
CA SER A 46 -13.32 -9.09 9.55
C SER A 46 -11.94 -9.19 10.24
N GLY A 47 -11.84 -9.90 11.36
CA GLY A 47 -10.57 -10.25 12.02
C GLY A 47 -9.69 -11.19 11.18
N LEU A 48 -10.30 -11.93 10.25
CA LEU A 48 -9.60 -12.75 9.24
C LEU A 48 -9.41 -12.01 7.91
N GLY A 49 -9.67 -10.71 7.88
CA GLY A 49 -9.54 -9.88 6.68
C GLY A 49 -10.69 -10.04 5.69
N LEU A 50 -11.84 -10.57 6.10
CA LEU A 50 -12.95 -10.92 5.20
C LEU A 50 -14.11 -9.93 5.24
N ARG A 51 -14.91 -9.96 4.18
CA ARG A 51 -16.21 -9.31 4.06
C ARG A 51 -17.21 -10.21 3.33
N VAL A 52 -18.49 -10.01 3.62
CA VAL A 52 -19.58 -10.63 2.86
C VAL A 52 -19.58 -10.07 1.44
N LYS A 53 -19.39 -10.95 0.44
CA LYS A 53 -19.53 -10.60 -0.98
C LYS A 53 -20.94 -10.93 -1.46
N GLN A 54 -21.50 -12.03 -0.98
CA GLN A 54 -22.91 -12.38 -1.16
C GLN A 54 -23.47 -12.88 0.16
N PRO A 55 -24.63 -12.37 0.60
CA PRO A 55 -25.23 -12.79 1.85
C PRO A 55 -25.84 -14.19 1.71
N CYS A 56 -25.92 -14.89 2.83
CA CYS A 56 -26.55 -16.19 2.96
C CYS A 56 -28.02 -16.14 2.52
N LYS A 57 -28.43 -17.21 1.86
CA LYS A 57 -29.80 -17.47 1.41
C LYS A 57 -30.20 -18.87 1.85
N PRO A 58 -31.51 -19.22 1.85
CA PRO A 58 -31.91 -20.58 2.16
C PRO A 58 -31.15 -21.63 1.33
N GLU A 59 -30.88 -21.35 0.06
CA GLU A 59 -30.24 -22.26 -0.88
C GLU A 59 -28.70 -22.11 -0.99
N SER A 60 -28.06 -21.21 -0.23
CA SER A 60 -26.60 -21.01 -0.34
C SER A 60 -26.02 -20.32 0.90
N ASP A 61 -24.82 -20.72 1.31
CA ASP A 61 -24.08 -20.07 2.40
C ASP A 61 -23.67 -18.60 2.07
N ASP A 62 -23.15 -17.89 3.08
CA ASP A 62 -22.39 -16.65 2.89
C ASP A 62 -21.19 -16.90 1.97
N PHE A 63 -21.04 -16.05 0.94
CA PHE A 63 -19.85 -16.07 0.09
C PHE A 63 -18.88 -14.97 0.54
N CYS A 64 -17.75 -15.36 1.11
CA CYS A 64 -16.78 -14.42 1.66
C CYS A 64 -15.73 -13.98 0.62
N GLY A 65 -15.34 -12.71 0.68
CA GLY A 65 -14.21 -12.16 -0.08
C GLY A 65 -13.26 -11.35 0.82
N PRO A 66 -12.06 -10.98 0.34
CA PRO A 66 -11.16 -10.12 1.07
C PRO A 66 -11.74 -8.71 1.29
N LEU A 67 -11.37 -8.07 2.40
CA LEU A 67 -11.57 -6.63 2.63
C LEU A 67 -10.82 -5.79 1.59
N GLU A 68 -11.15 -4.49 1.54
CA GLU A 68 -10.40 -3.57 0.68
C GLU A 68 -8.96 -3.42 1.17
N GLY A 69 -8.01 -3.48 0.25
CA GLY A 69 -6.58 -3.50 0.59
C GLY A 69 -6.10 -4.84 1.13
N PHE A 70 -6.84 -5.93 0.91
CA PHE A 70 -6.44 -7.30 1.26
C PHE A 70 -6.50 -8.20 0.02
N PHE A 71 -5.69 -9.26 0.03
CA PHE A 71 -5.76 -10.36 -0.92
C PHE A 71 -6.08 -11.67 -0.21
N CYS A 72 -6.69 -12.60 -0.93
CA CYS A 72 -7.01 -13.90 -0.37
C CYS A 72 -5.77 -14.78 -0.25
N LEU A 73 -5.47 -15.22 0.97
CA LEU A 73 -4.36 -16.12 1.24
C LEU A 73 -4.80 -17.59 1.15
N LEU A 74 -5.98 -17.89 1.66
CA LEU A 74 -6.58 -19.23 1.63
C LEU A 74 -8.02 -19.16 1.11
N SER A 75 -8.31 -19.91 0.05
CA SER A 75 -9.63 -20.01 -0.55
C SER A 75 -10.20 -21.44 -0.44
N ASN A 76 -11.53 -21.53 -0.51
CA ASN A 76 -12.29 -22.77 -0.65
C ASN A 76 -13.40 -22.57 -1.71
N LYS A 77 -14.30 -23.55 -1.83
CA LYS A 77 -15.47 -23.45 -2.73
C LYS A 77 -16.40 -22.28 -2.38
N ASP A 78 -16.44 -21.90 -1.11
CA ASP A 78 -17.36 -20.90 -0.55
C ASP A 78 -16.74 -19.49 -0.48
N GLY A 79 -15.56 -19.31 -1.11
CA GLY A 79 -14.88 -18.02 -1.24
C GLY A 79 -13.54 -17.96 -0.53
N CYS A 80 -13.25 -16.80 0.08
CA CYS A 80 -12.01 -16.58 0.82
C CYS A 80 -12.19 -16.90 2.31
N ARG A 81 -11.28 -17.72 2.86
CA ARG A 81 -11.30 -18.13 4.28
C ARG A 81 -10.37 -17.31 5.16
N ILE A 82 -9.23 -16.89 4.62
CA ILE A 82 -8.29 -16.01 5.30
C ILE A 82 -7.74 -15.06 4.25
N ALA A 83 -7.79 -13.77 4.56
CA ALA A 83 -7.21 -12.73 3.75
C ALA A 83 -6.11 -12.00 4.51
N GLN A 84 -5.12 -11.53 3.76
CA GLN A 84 -3.98 -10.79 4.28
C GLN A 84 -3.96 -9.40 3.68
N LYS A 85 -3.59 -8.40 4.50
CA LYS A 85 -3.45 -7.03 4.04
C LYS A 85 -2.35 -6.95 2.97
N HIS A 86 -2.58 -6.15 1.94
CA HIS A 86 -1.57 -5.88 0.91
C HIS A 86 -0.31 -5.29 1.53
N SER A 87 0.83 -5.73 1.05
CA SER A 87 2.14 -5.15 1.34
C SER A 87 2.18 -3.70 0.89
N SER A 88 2.83 -2.86 1.71
CA SER A 88 3.14 -1.47 1.35
C SER A 88 4.59 -1.39 0.87
N CYS A 89 4.80 -0.67 -0.24
CA CYS A 89 6.16 -0.40 -0.70
C CYS A 89 6.84 0.62 0.20
N LYS A 90 8.15 0.47 0.36
CA LYS A 90 8.96 1.36 1.20
C LYS A 90 9.39 2.58 0.38
N PRO A 91 9.76 3.70 1.04
CA PRO A 91 10.51 4.76 0.37
C PRO A 91 11.74 4.18 -0.33
N GLY A 92 12.04 4.64 -1.55
CA GLY A 92 13.01 3.97 -2.43
C GLY A 92 12.42 2.95 -3.38
N GLN A 93 11.13 2.60 -3.24
CA GLN A 93 10.45 1.62 -4.08
C GLN A 93 9.19 2.22 -4.69
N TYR A 94 8.79 1.68 -5.82
CA TYR A 94 7.51 1.97 -6.46
C TYR A 94 6.67 0.70 -6.58
N ILE A 95 5.35 0.88 -6.72
CA ILE A 95 4.37 -0.17 -6.93
C ILE A 95 4.49 -0.64 -8.39
N ARG A 96 5.17 -1.78 -8.61
CA ARG A 96 5.26 -2.39 -9.93
C ARG A 96 3.97 -3.09 -10.33
N HIS A 97 3.33 -3.78 -9.39
CA HIS A 97 2.00 -4.35 -9.57
C HIS A 97 1.13 -4.03 -8.36
N THR A 98 0.00 -3.39 -8.61
CA THR A 98 -1.02 -3.15 -7.59
C THR A 98 -1.60 -4.50 -7.13
N GLY A 99 -1.77 -4.67 -5.82
CA GLY A 99 -2.43 -5.83 -5.25
C GLY A 99 -3.85 -6.01 -5.78
N THR A 100 -4.28 -7.26 -5.91
CA THR A 100 -5.64 -7.64 -6.31
C THR A 100 -6.33 -8.41 -5.19
N THR A 101 -7.56 -8.85 -5.39
CA THR A 101 -8.24 -9.75 -4.44
C THR A 101 -7.55 -11.10 -4.29
N SER A 102 -6.64 -11.47 -5.19
CA SER A 102 -5.95 -12.77 -5.19
C SER A 102 -4.42 -12.68 -5.12
N THR A 103 -3.85 -11.49 -5.27
CA THR A 103 -2.39 -11.29 -5.31
C THR A 103 -1.99 -10.11 -4.46
N ASP A 104 -0.84 -10.22 -3.83
CA ASP A 104 -0.26 -9.11 -3.08
C ASP A 104 0.29 -8.01 -4.01
N THR A 105 0.51 -6.83 -3.45
CA THR A 105 1.26 -5.74 -4.08
C THR A 105 2.71 -6.16 -4.30
N VAL A 106 3.24 -5.88 -5.49
CA VAL A 106 4.64 -6.14 -5.83
C VAL A 106 5.37 -4.83 -5.97
N CYS A 107 6.43 -4.66 -5.19
CA CYS A 107 7.28 -3.48 -5.20
C CYS A 107 8.54 -3.70 -6.04
N SER A 108 9.14 -2.61 -6.52
CA SER A 108 10.44 -2.62 -7.18
C SER A 108 11.22 -1.37 -6.80
N ASP A 109 12.55 -1.47 -6.77
CA ASP A 109 13.41 -0.38 -6.33
C ASP A 109 13.53 0.69 -7.42
N CYS A 110 13.67 1.94 -6.99
CA CYS A 110 14.06 3.04 -7.87
C CYS A 110 15.55 2.94 -8.19
N THR A 111 15.89 3.13 -9.46
CA THR A 111 17.27 3.18 -9.95
C THR A 111 17.59 4.56 -10.50
N ASP A 112 18.87 4.82 -10.72
CA ASP A 112 19.35 6.05 -11.36
C ASP A 112 18.91 7.32 -10.58
N ASP A 113 18.71 8.43 -11.28
CA ASP A 113 18.29 9.72 -10.71
C ASP A 113 16.77 9.78 -10.51
N THR A 114 16.20 8.76 -9.86
CA THR A 114 14.76 8.67 -9.59
C THR A 114 14.45 8.35 -8.13
N TYR A 115 13.24 8.71 -7.69
CA TYR A 115 12.79 8.51 -6.32
C TYR A 115 11.31 8.16 -6.19
N SER A 116 10.95 7.57 -5.05
CA SER A 116 9.55 7.38 -4.63
C SER A 116 9.44 7.29 -3.12
N ASP A 117 8.30 7.73 -2.58
CA ASP A 117 7.94 7.57 -1.18
C ASP A 117 7.31 6.20 -0.86
N GLY A 118 7.17 5.31 -1.85
CA GLY A 118 6.51 4.01 -1.72
C GLY A 118 5.05 4.01 -2.15
N SER A 119 4.45 5.16 -2.46
CA SER A 119 3.04 5.27 -2.86
C SER A 119 2.82 5.31 -4.38
N LEU A 120 3.88 5.55 -5.14
CA LEU A 120 3.81 5.78 -6.58
C LEU A 120 3.86 4.48 -7.38
N THR A 121 3.26 4.47 -8.58
CA THR A 121 3.32 3.34 -9.53
C THR A 121 4.52 3.38 -10.48
N ALA A 122 5.34 4.43 -10.37
CA ALA A 122 6.62 4.59 -11.03
C ALA A 122 7.47 5.58 -10.22
N CYS A 123 8.80 5.44 -10.31
CA CYS A 123 9.70 6.43 -9.71
C CYS A 123 9.64 7.74 -10.50
N GLN A 124 9.77 8.86 -9.80
CA GLN A 124 9.85 10.20 -10.38
C GLN A 124 11.31 10.58 -10.57
N SER A 125 11.64 11.27 -11.66
CA SER A 125 12.98 11.81 -11.86
C SER A 125 13.27 12.93 -10.85
N HIS A 126 14.52 13.03 -10.41
CA HIS A 126 14.96 14.13 -9.57
C HIS A 126 14.83 15.47 -10.28
N THR A 127 14.54 16.52 -9.51
CA THR A 127 14.51 17.89 -9.98
C THR A 127 15.91 18.35 -10.37
N GLY A 128 16.14 18.57 -11.66
CA GLY A 128 17.39 19.13 -12.17
C GLY A 128 17.55 20.61 -11.84
N CYS A 129 18.17 20.94 -10.69
CA CYS A 129 18.29 22.32 -10.21
C CYS A 129 18.94 23.30 -11.21
N GLU A 130 19.91 22.84 -11.99
CA GLU A 130 20.58 23.66 -13.01
C GLU A 130 19.60 24.13 -14.10
N SER A 131 18.66 23.27 -14.50
CA SER A 131 17.63 23.63 -15.49
C SER A 131 16.67 24.73 -15.00
N LEU A 132 16.60 24.92 -13.68
CA LEU A 132 15.83 25.97 -13.02
C LEU A 132 16.67 27.22 -12.71
N GLY A 133 17.95 27.25 -13.07
CA GLY A 133 18.89 28.31 -12.71
C GLY A 133 19.21 28.38 -11.21
N LEU A 134 18.98 27.27 -10.49
CA LEU A 134 19.22 27.15 -9.05
C LEU A 134 20.46 26.31 -8.77
N GLN A 135 20.98 26.42 -7.55
CA GLN A 135 22.00 25.52 -7.02
C GLN A 135 21.33 24.33 -6.35
N GLU A 136 21.86 23.13 -6.56
CA GLU A 136 21.51 21.98 -5.74
C GLU A 136 22.09 22.17 -4.33
N ILE A 137 21.20 22.30 -3.35
CA ILE A 137 21.56 22.38 -1.93
C ILE A 137 21.84 20.98 -1.38
N LYS A 138 21.02 20.02 -1.80
CA LYS A 138 21.12 18.63 -1.36
C LYS A 138 20.79 17.69 -2.52
N PRO A 139 21.65 16.70 -2.79
CA PRO A 139 21.40 15.72 -3.82
C PRO A 139 20.18 14.87 -3.51
N GLY A 140 19.46 14.50 -4.58
CA GLY A 140 18.37 13.54 -4.52
C GLY A 140 18.84 12.16 -4.05
N SER A 141 17.88 11.35 -3.61
CA SER A 141 18.09 9.96 -3.21
C SER A 141 16.95 9.09 -3.73
N PRO A 142 17.02 7.76 -3.67
CA PRO A 142 15.89 6.91 -4.08
C PRO A 142 14.59 7.18 -3.32
N TRP A 143 14.63 7.79 -2.13
CA TRP A 143 13.47 8.06 -1.28
C TRP A 143 13.09 9.54 -1.20
N SER A 144 13.83 10.46 -1.84
CA SER A 144 13.54 11.89 -1.81
C SER A 144 14.10 12.64 -3.01
N ASP A 145 13.41 13.69 -3.43
CA ASP A 145 13.89 14.58 -4.49
C ASP A 145 15.16 15.37 -4.08
N SER A 146 15.83 15.95 -5.07
CA SER A 146 16.85 16.99 -4.91
C SER A 146 16.23 18.26 -4.31
N GLU A 147 16.97 18.91 -3.40
CA GLU A 147 16.56 20.20 -2.85
C GLU A 147 17.34 21.32 -3.55
N CYS A 148 16.62 22.22 -4.23
CA CYS A 148 17.20 23.34 -4.97
C CYS A 148 17.05 24.66 -4.22
N GLY A 149 18.01 25.58 -4.37
CA GLY A 149 17.89 26.93 -3.85
C GLY A 149 18.78 27.97 -4.55
N PRO A 150 18.71 29.24 -4.12
CA PRO A 150 19.39 30.33 -4.80
C PRO A 150 20.91 30.18 -4.71
N GLN A 151 21.61 30.55 -5.78
CA GLN A 151 23.07 30.61 -5.81
C GLN A 151 23.56 31.63 -4.78
N LEU A 152 24.19 31.17 -3.70
CA LEU A 152 24.95 32.06 -2.81
C LEU A 152 26.21 32.48 -3.57
N SER A 153 26.16 33.62 -4.24
CA SER A 153 27.37 34.24 -4.78
C SER A 153 28.31 34.50 -3.60
N HIS A 154 29.34 33.66 -3.45
CA HIS A 154 30.55 34.09 -2.77
C HIS A 154 31.10 35.23 -3.62
N SER A 155 30.67 36.45 -3.29
CA SER A 155 31.32 37.67 -3.73
C SER A 155 32.72 37.59 -3.14
N THR A 156 33.65 37.01 -3.90
CA THR A 156 35.08 37.17 -3.64
C THR A 156 35.33 38.66 -3.75
N ALA A 157 35.19 39.33 -2.62
CA ALA A 157 35.66 40.68 -2.42
C ALA A 157 37.14 40.64 -2.81
N ARG A 158 37.43 41.15 -4.01
CA ARG A 158 38.77 41.33 -4.52
C ARG A 158 39.42 42.38 -3.62
N SER A 159 39.90 41.99 -2.45
CA SER A 159 40.69 42.83 -1.58
C SER A 159 42.01 43.11 -2.30
N SER A 160 42.04 44.17 -3.11
CA SER A 160 43.28 44.76 -3.58
C SER A 160 43.97 45.40 -2.37
N ALA A 161 44.66 44.59 -1.56
CA ALA A 161 45.65 45.09 -0.63
C ALA A 161 46.85 45.56 -1.46
N VAL A 162 46.79 46.80 -1.90
CA VAL A 162 47.91 47.49 -2.53
C VAL A 162 49.07 47.49 -1.54
N ALA A 163 50.20 46.94 -1.97
CA ALA A 163 51.41 46.83 -1.20
C ALA A 163 51.94 48.22 -0.81
N SER A 164 51.96 48.51 0.49
CA SER A 164 52.64 49.67 1.07
C SER A 164 53.60 49.20 2.16
N MET A 165 54.59 48.40 1.76
CA MET A 165 55.68 47.90 2.62
C MET A 165 57.00 48.58 2.24
N THR A 166 57.07 49.93 2.28
CA THR A 166 58.32 50.64 1.94
C THR A 166 58.64 51.91 2.76
N VAL A 167 57.97 52.21 3.88
CA VAL A 167 58.28 53.47 4.63
C VAL A 167 58.90 53.27 6.03
N ILE A 168 58.94 52.05 6.58
CA ILE A 168 59.40 51.87 7.97
C ILE A 168 60.94 51.86 8.11
N LEU A 169 61.72 51.71 7.02
CA LEU A 169 63.18 51.63 7.12
C LEU A 169 63.91 52.99 7.16
N ALA A 170 63.24 54.12 6.91
CA ALA A 170 63.89 55.44 6.96
C ALA A 170 63.92 56.07 8.36
N GLY A 171 62.99 55.68 9.26
CA GLY A 171 62.90 56.25 10.61
C GLY A 171 63.92 55.69 11.60
N ALA A 172 64.36 54.44 11.42
CA ALA A 172 65.27 53.78 12.36
C ALA A 172 66.74 54.22 12.20
N VAL A 173 67.13 54.73 11.02
CA VAL A 173 68.52 55.18 10.77
C VAL A 173 68.75 56.60 11.33
N TYR A 174 67.72 57.45 11.39
CA TYR A 174 67.88 58.83 11.87
C TYR A 174 68.07 58.94 13.40
N ILE A 175 67.66 57.93 14.18
CA ILE A 175 67.78 57.96 15.66
C ILE A 175 69.15 57.44 16.14
N LEU A 176 69.96 56.82 15.29
CA LEU A 176 71.28 56.29 15.67
C LEU A 176 72.45 57.26 15.41
N VAL A 177 72.20 58.47 14.89
CA VAL A 177 73.25 59.47 14.61
C VAL A 177 72.80 60.87 15.04
N ILE A 178 72.51 61.06 16.32
CA ILE A 178 72.62 62.35 17.04
C ILE A 178 73.15 62.06 18.44
#